data_AF-A0A8T7HV28-F1
#
_entry.id   AF-A0A8T7HV28-F1
#
_cell.length_a   1.000
_cell.length_b   1.000
_cell.length_c   1.000
_cell.angle_alpha   90.00
_cell.angle_beta   90.00
_cell.angle_gamma   90.00
#
_symmetry.space_group_name_H-M   'P 1'
#
loop_
_entity.id
_entity.type
_entity.pdbx_description
1 polymer ?
#
loop_
_entity_poly.entity_id
_entity_poly.type
_entity_poly.pdbx_seq_one_letter_code
_entity_poly.pdbx_strand_id
1 'polypeptide(L)'
;MVVSQIKKRDGTIVSFKPSKVASALEKTMLAVSVENDVLLKELTDKVIAKLNEGKLPDFVPTVEEIQDVVETVLINEGHAQFAKAYILYRQKRAELRKEKQNILGRLDDSKLSVNGLLVAKSRYLQILPNGVIETPKEMFFRVAKAVSNAEKKYNKTPEYMAELEEDFLEILSSLEFVPSGRILANAGTQKGMLYSSFVIPIEDSMKGIFRALYDKALVQRLGGGTGF
;
A
#
# COMPACT_ATOMS: atom_id res chain seq x y z
N MET A 1 13.55 10.01 -23.56
CA MET A 1 12.11 9.87 -23.24
C MET A 1 11.57 11.25 -22.96
N VAL A 2 10.42 11.61 -23.53
CA VAL A 2 9.78 12.92 -23.35
C VAL A 2 8.93 12.90 -22.07
N VAL A 3 8.18 11.82 -21.85
CA VAL A 3 7.42 11.61 -20.61
C VAL A 3 8.34 11.05 -19.52
N SER A 4 8.63 11.86 -18.50
CA SER A 4 9.42 11.50 -17.33
C SER A 4 8.58 11.33 -16.05
N GLN A 5 7.39 11.93 -16.03
CA GLN A 5 6.49 11.97 -14.88
C GLN A 5 5.06 11.58 -15.24
N ILE A 6 4.29 11.17 -14.24
CA ILE A 6 2.88 10.79 -14.37
C ILE A 6 2.08 11.39 -13.22
N LYS A 7 0.91 11.96 -13.53
CA LYS A 7 -0.06 12.44 -12.55
C LYS A 7 -1.01 11.31 -12.16
N LYS A 8 -0.95 10.88 -10.90
CA LYS A 8 -1.86 9.90 -10.29
C LYS A 8 -3.26 10.51 -10.06
N ARG A 9 -4.21 9.62 -9.76
CA ARG A 9 -5.62 9.99 -9.51
C ARG A 9 -5.85 10.77 -8.21
N ASP A 10 -4.92 10.64 -7.25
CA ASP A 10 -4.87 11.44 -6.02
C ASP A 10 -4.25 12.84 -6.26
N GLY A 11 -3.82 13.14 -7.49
CA GLY A 11 -3.15 14.38 -7.87
C GLY A 11 -1.64 14.36 -7.68
N THR A 12 -1.07 13.31 -7.06
CA THR A 12 0.38 13.22 -6.85
C THR A 12 1.12 12.99 -8.18
N ILE A 13 2.29 13.60 -8.31
CA ILE A 13 3.17 13.42 -9.45
C ILE A 13 4.29 12.47 -9.05
N VAL A 14 4.49 11.39 -9.80
CA VAL A 14 5.56 10.43 -9.58
C VAL A 14 6.35 10.18 -10.86
N SER A 15 7.56 9.64 -10.74
CA SER A 15 8.35 9.24 -11.90
C SER A 15 7.63 8.16 -12.72
N PHE A 16 7.59 8.34 -14.04
CA PHE A 16 7.04 7.37 -14.96
C PHE A 16 7.94 6.12 -15.00
N LYS A 17 7.33 4.94 -14.82
CA LYS A 17 8.04 3.65 -14.85
C LYS A 17 7.45 2.78 -15.98
N PRO A 18 8.18 2.56 -17.09
CA PRO A 18 7.78 1.66 -18.19
C PRO A 18 7.33 0.28 -17.73
N SER A 19 7.97 -0.27 -16.70
CA SER A 19 7.64 -1.57 -16.11
C SER A 19 6.20 -1.68 -15.61
N LYS A 20 5.54 -0.55 -15.26
CA LYS A 20 4.13 -0.55 -14.87
C LYS A 20 3.19 -0.76 -16.06
N VAL A 21 3.56 -0.27 -17.25
CA VAL A 21 2.84 -0.53 -18.49
C VAL A 21 3.01 -2.00 -18.88
N ALA A 22 4.25 -2.49 -18.87
CA ALA A 22 4.55 -3.90 -19.14
C ALA A 22 3.75 -4.84 -18.21
N SER A 23 3.75 -4.62 -16.89
CA SER A 23 2.98 -5.46 -15.96
C SER A 23 1.46 -5.40 -16.18
N ALA A 24 0.93 -4.31 -16.73
CA ALA A 24 -0.49 -4.23 -17.08
C ALA A 24 -0.80 -5.01 -18.37
N LEU A 25 0.09 -4.94 -19.37
CA LEU A 25 0.00 -5.71 -20.61
C LEU A 25 0.17 -7.21 -20.35
N GLU A 26 1.14 -7.59 -19.52
CA GLU A 26 1.38 -8.97 -19.10
C GLU A 26 0.12 -9.59 -18.48
N LYS A 27 -0.52 -8.90 -17.53
CA LYS A 27 -1.80 -9.35 -16.94
C LYS A 27 -2.91 -9.50 -17.97
N THR A 28 -2.89 -8.67 -19.00
CA THR A 28 -3.87 -8.70 -20.09
C THR A 28 -3.64 -9.91 -21.00
N MET A 29 -2.38 -10.18 -21.34
CA MET A 29 -1.98 -11.34 -22.16
C MET A 29 -2.26 -12.65 -21.42
N LEU A 30 -1.91 -12.71 -20.12
CA LEU A 30 -2.23 -13.85 -19.25
C LEU A 30 -3.75 -14.11 -19.14
N ALA A 31 -4.57 -13.05 -19.10
CA ALA A 31 -6.03 -13.19 -19.06
C ALA A 31 -6.64 -13.83 -20.31
N VAL A 32 -5.90 -13.85 -21.43
CA VAL A 32 -6.27 -14.57 -22.65
C VAL A 32 -5.36 -15.78 -22.91
N SER A 33 -4.64 -16.24 -21.88
CA SER A 33 -3.75 -17.42 -21.92
C SER A 33 -2.62 -17.32 -22.95
N VAL A 34 -2.10 -16.11 -23.17
CA VAL A 34 -0.92 -15.88 -24.01
C VAL A 34 0.25 -15.46 -23.14
N GLU A 35 1.35 -16.21 -23.22
CA GLU A 35 2.64 -15.88 -22.62
C GLU A 35 3.67 -15.71 -23.74
N ASN A 36 4.10 -14.47 -23.97
CA ASN A 36 5.08 -14.15 -25.01
C ASN A 36 5.82 -12.86 -24.64
N ASP A 37 7.03 -13.02 -24.08
CA ASP A 37 7.85 -11.90 -23.63
C ASP A 37 8.32 -10.98 -24.76
N VAL A 38 8.53 -11.53 -25.96
CA VAL A 38 8.93 -10.76 -27.15
C VAL A 38 7.81 -9.80 -27.52
N LEU A 39 6.58 -10.33 -27.65
CA LEU A 39 5.39 -9.54 -27.97
C LEU A 39 5.06 -8.54 -26.86
N LEU A 40 5.21 -8.92 -25.59
CA LEU A 40 5.03 -8.03 -24.45
C LEU A 40 5.96 -6.82 -24.53
N LYS A 41 7.24 -7.06 -24.83
CA LYS A 41 8.24 -5.99 -24.99
C LYS A 41 7.91 -5.10 -26.18
N GLU A 42 7.60 -5.68 -27.34
CA GLU A 42 7.22 -4.94 -28.55
C GLU A 42 6.02 -4.03 -28.33
N LEU A 43 4.95 -4.53 -27.70
CA LEU A 43 3.76 -3.74 -27.38
C LEU A 43 4.06 -2.65 -26.35
N THR A 44 4.88 -2.95 -25.35
CA THR A 44 5.30 -1.96 -24.35
C THR A 44 6.07 -0.81 -25.01
N ASP A 45 7.02 -1.12 -25.88
CA ASP A 45 7.83 -0.12 -26.59
C ASP A 45 6.96 0.73 -27.53
N LYS A 46 5.99 0.12 -28.22
CA LYS A 46 5.02 0.84 -29.05
C LYS A 46 4.13 1.79 -28.25
N VAL A 47 3.64 1.36 -27.08
CA VAL A 47 2.88 2.23 -26.16
C VAL A 47 3.72 3.42 -25.71
N ILE A 48 4.98 3.18 -25.36
CA ILE A 48 5.90 4.26 -24.93
C ILE A 48 6.19 5.21 -26.09
N ALA A 49 6.43 4.70 -27.29
CA ALA A 49 6.64 5.52 -28.47
C ALA A 49 5.41 6.41 -28.75
N LYS A 50 4.21 5.82 -28.72
CA LYS A 50 2.95 6.54 -28.93
C LYS A 50 2.68 7.58 -27.84
N LEU A 51 3.02 7.28 -26.60
CA LEU A 51 2.85 8.20 -25.48
C LEU A 51 3.76 9.44 -25.62
N ASN A 52 4.94 9.30 -26.23
CA ASN A 52 5.88 10.40 -26.47
C ASN A 52 5.59 11.17 -27.77
N GLU A 53 4.79 10.61 -28.69
CA GLU A 53 4.55 11.17 -30.01
C GLU A 53 3.84 12.53 -29.93
N GLY A 54 4.45 13.58 -30.50
CA GLY A 54 3.86 14.92 -30.56
C GLY A 54 3.72 15.62 -29.20
N LYS A 55 4.41 15.14 -28.15
CA LYS A 55 4.37 15.73 -26.80
C LYS A 55 5.58 16.61 -26.52
N LEU A 56 5.37 17.65 -25.71
CA LEU A 56 6.42 18.53 -25.23
C LEU A 56 7.21 17.89 -24.07
N PRO A 57 8.48 18.28 -23.84
CA PRO A 57 9.31 17.75 -22.75
C PRO A 57 8.69 17.81 -21.35
N ASP A 58 7.84 18.81 -21.09
CA ASP A 58 7.20 19.01 -19.77
C ASP A 58 5.80 18.39 -19.68
N PHE A 59 5.41 17.56 -20.65
CA PHE A 59 4.10 16.92 -20.65
C PHE A 59 4.01 15.85 -19.56
N VAL A 60 3.10 16.07 -18.59
CA VAL A 60 2.81 15.11 -17.52
C VAL A 60 1.45 14.46 -17.78
N PRO A 61 1.41 13.26 -18.39
CA PRO A 61 0.16 12.56 -18.62
C PRO A 61 -0.48 12.09 -17.31
N THR A 62 -1.80 12.02 -17.34
CA THR A 62 -2.61 11.36 -16.33
C THR A 62 -2.58 9.84 -16.51
N VAL A 63 -2.97 9.11 -15.46
CA VAL A 63 -3.12 7.64 -15.56
C VAL A 63 -4.14 7.24 -16.63
N GLU A 64 -5.20 8.02 -16.83
CA GLU A 64 -6.23 7.70 -17.82
C GLU A 64 -5.71 7.88 -19.25
N GLU A 65 -4.96 8.95 -19.53
CA GLU A 65 -4.36 9.16 -20.85
C GLU A 65 -3.40 8.02 -21.24
N ILE A 66 -2.61 7.52 -20.29
CA ILE A 66 -1.73 6.36 -20.55
C ILE A 66 -2.57 5.11 -20.85
N GLN A 67 -3.67 4.90 -20.13
CA GLN A 67 -4.57 3.77 -20.37
C GLN A 67 -5.22 3.85 -21.76
N ASP A 68 -5.67 5.04 -22.17
CA ASP A 68 -6.27 5.26 -23.48
C ASP A 68 -5.26 5.02 -24.62
N VAL A 69 -3.98 5.39 -24.41
CA VAL A 69 -2.89 5.08 -25.35
C VAL A 69 -2.66 3.57 -25.45
N VAL A 70 -2.67 2.85 -24.33
CA VAL A 70 -2.53 1.38 -24.33
C VAL A 70 -3.65 0.74 -25.15
N GLU A 71 -4.90 1.14 -24.91
CA GLU A 71 -6.06 0.64 -25.66
C GLU A 71 -5.92 0.92 -27.16
N THR A 72 -5.55 2.15 -27.53
CA THR A 72 -5.36 2.57 -28.92
C THR A 72 -4.29 1.74 -29.63
N VAL A 73 -3.15 1.48 -28.97
CA VAL A 73 -2.06 0.66 -29.55
C VAL A 73 -2.52 -0.78 -29.74
N LEU A 74 -3.20 -1.38 -28.75
CA LEU A 74 -3.69 -2.76 -28.87
C LEU A 74 -4.69 -2.92 -30.02
N ILE A 75 -5.53 -1.92 -30.28
CA ILE A 75 -6.50 -1.92 -31.39
C ILE A 75 -5.78 -1.77 -32.73
N ASN A 76 -4.88 -0.78 -32.86
CA ASN A 76 -4.18 -0.49 -34.11
C ASN A 76 -3.25 -1.62 -34.57
N GLU A 77 -2.68 -2.37 -33.62
CA GLU A 77 -1.84 -3.54 -33.90
C GLU A 77 -2.64 -4.81 -34.21
N GLY A 78 -3.98 -4.72 -34.31
CA GLY A 78 -4.85 -5.85 -34.64
C GLY A 78 -5.05 -6.84 -33.51
N HIS A 79 -4.62 -6.53 -32.28
CA HIS A 79 -4.77 -7.39 -31.11
C HIS A 79 -6.12 -7.17 -30.40
N ALA A 80 -7.23 -7.32 -31.12
CA ALA A 80 -8.58 -7.08 -30.61
C ALA A 80 -8.89 -7.85 -29.32
N GLN A 81 -8.38 -9.08 -29.19
CA GLN A 81 -8.53 -9.89 -27.98
C GLN A 81 -7.82 -9.28 -26.76
N PHE A 82 -6.62 -8.70 -26.94
CA PHE A 82 -5.89 -8.04 -25.86
C PHE A 82 -6.54 -6.71 -25.50
N ALA A 83 -6.98 -5.93 -26.49
CA ALA A 83 -7.71 -4.68 -26.24
C ALA A 83 -8.96 -4.93 -25.39
N LYS A 84 -9.77 -5.93 -25.74
CA LYS A 84 -10.96 -6.33 -24.97
C LYS A 84 -10.59 -6.74 -23.54
N ALA A 85 -9.56 -7.58 -23.38
CA ALA A 85 -9.10 -8.02 -22.06
C ALA A 85 -8.58 -6.84 -21.20
N TYR A 86 -7.89 -5.88 -21.81
CA TYR A 86 -7.39 -4.68 -21.14
C TYR A 86 -8.52 -3.77 -20.66
N ILE A 87 -9.51 -3.52 -21.52
CA ILE A 87 -10.71 -2.72 -21.19
C ILE A 87 -11.46 -3.33 -20.00
N LEU A 88 -11.67 -4.65 -20.02
CA LEU A 88 -12.31 -5.37 -18.91
C LEU A 88 -11.47 -5.30 -17.62
N TYR A 89 -10.14 -5.43 -17.72
CA TYR A 89 -9.24 -5.24 -16.60
C TYR A 89 -9.34 -3.83 -16.00
N ARG A 90 -9.35 -2.78 -16.85
CA ARG A 90 -9.52 -1.37 -16.43
C ARG A 90 -10.86 -1.17 -15.72
N GLN A 91 -11.95 -1.70 -16.26
CA GLN A 91 -13.29 -1.63 -15.66
C GLN A 91 -13.31 -2.30 -14.29
N LYS A 92 -12.81 -3.54 -14.17
CA LYS A 92 -12.73 -4.25 -12.87
C LYS A 92 -11.93 -3.47 -11.84
N ARG A 93 -10.82 -2.84 -12.24
CA ARG A 93 -10.02 -1.98 -11.36
C ARG A 93 -10.74 -0.68 -11.00
N ALA A 94 -11.63 -0.16 -11.85
CA ALA A 94 -12.49 0.98 -11.54
C ALA A 94 -13.56 0.63 -10.51
N GLU A 95 -14.21 -0.52 -10.67
CA GLU A 95 -15.20 -1.03 -9.72
C GLU A 95 -14.61 -1.24 -8.33
N LEU A 96 -13.45 -1.92 -8.24
CA LEU A 96 -12.74 -2.12 -6.97
C LEU A 96 -12.37 -0.79 -6.29
N ARG A 97 -11.99 0.23 -7.07
CA ARG A 97 -11.71 1.57 -6.53
C ARG A 97 -12.96 2.24 -5.98
N LYS A 98 -14.08 2.15 -6.70
CA LYS A 98 -15.38 2.67 -6.26
C LYS A 98 -15.83 1.98 -4.97
N GLU A 99 -15.67 0.66 -4.89
CA GLU A 99 -16.00 -0.11 -3.68
C GLU A 99 -15.13 0.31 -2.48
N LYS A 100 -13.81 0.41 -2.68
CA LYS A 100 -12.89 0.94 -1.66
C LYS A 100 -13.27 2.35 -1.21
N GLN A 101 -13.63 3.22 -2.15
CA GLN A 101 -14.08 4.58 -1.86
C GLN A 101 -15.40 4.58 -1.07
N ASN A 102 -16.34 3.70 -1.38
CA ASN A 102 -17.57 3.54 -0.61
C ASN A 102 -17.29 3.08 0.83
N ILE A 103 -16.29 2.22 1.01
CA ILE A 103 -15.88 1.76 2.34
C ILE A 103 -15.24 2.90 3.14
N LEU A 104 -14.30 3.63 2.56
CA LEU A 104 -13.49 4.61 3.31
C LEU A 104 -14.09 6.02 3.33
N GLY A 105 -14.98 6.34 2.39
CA GLY A 105 -15.45 7.71 2.11
C GLY A 105 -14.38 8.60 1.45
N ARG A 106 -13.19 8.04 1.15
CA ARG A 106 -12.03 8.74 0.59
C ARG A 106 -11.34 7.86 -0.45
N LEU A 107 -10.49 8.46 -1.28
CA LEU A 107 -9.70 7.71 -2.25
C LEU A 107 -8.68 6.82 -1.52
N ASP A 108 -8.64 5.53 -1.86
CA ASP A 108 -7.64 4.57 -1.39
C ASP A 108 -6.79 4.10 -2.57
N ASP A 109 -5.51 4.49 -2.58
CA ASP A 109 -4.52 4.06 -3.56
C ASP A 109 -3.66 2.87 -3.05
N SER A 110 -3.98 2.32 -1.88
CA SER A 110 -3.23 1.21 -1.31
C SER A 110 -3.42 -0.10 -2.07
N LYS A 111 -2.44 -1.01 -1.88
CA LYS A 111 -2.48 -2.37 -2.43
C LYS A 111 -3.44 -3.32 -1.68
N LEU A 112 -4.09 -2.87 -0.60
CA LEU A 112 -5.00 -3.74 0.17
C LEU A 112 -6.14 -4.26 -0.70
N SER A 113 -6.60 -5.48 -0.44
CA SER A 113 -7.85 -5.98 -1.01
C SER A 113 -9.05 -5.26 -0.38
N VAL A 114 -10.24 -5.42 -0.95
CA VAL A 114 -11.48 -4.91 -0.36
C VAL A 114 -11.64 -5.42 1.08
N ASN A 115 -11.46 -6.73 1.29
CA ASN A 115 -11.51 -7.31 2.63
C ASN A 115 -10.40 -6.79 3.54
N GLY A 116 -9.18 -6.62 3.01
CA GLY A 116 -8.06 -6.02 3.75
C GLY A 116 -8.38 -4.60 4.22
N LEU A 117 -9.03 -3.80 3.38
CA LEU A 117 -9.49 -2.46 3.73
C LEU A 117 -10.61 -2.49 4.78
N LEU A 118 -11.56 -3.43 4.70
CA LEU A 118 -12.60 -3.60 5.72
C LEU A 118 -12.00 -3.94 7.09
N VAL A 119 -11.04 -4.86 7.14
CA VAL A 119 -10.34 -5.22 8.38
C VAL A 119 -9.54 -4.03 8.91
N ALA A 120 -8.80 -3.34 8.04
CA ALA A 120 -8.05 -2.14 8.42
C ALA A 120 -8.97 -1.07 9.00
N LYS A 121 -10.07 -0.74 8.32
CA LYS A 121 -11.09 0.20 8.80
C LYS A 121 -11.69 -0.23 10.14
N SER A 122 -11.98 -1.52 10.31
CA SER A 122 -12.61 -2.03 11.52
C SER A 122 -11.68 -2.04 12.74
N ARG A 123 -10.36 -2.25 12.53
CA ARG A 123 -9.45 -2.66 13.62
C ARG A 123 -8.21 -1.77 13.78
N TYR A 124 -7.71 -1.16 12.71
CA TYR A 124 -6.37 -0.58 12.68
C TYR A 124 -6.35 0.92 12.37
N LEU A 125 -7.24 1.38 11.49
CA LEU A 125 -7.33 2.79 11.15
C LEU A 125 -7.78 3.60 12.38
N GLN A 126 -7.20 4.77 12.58
CA GLN A 126 -7.64 5.72 13.61
C GLN A 126 -9.04 6.24 13.27
N ILE A 127 -9.92 6.12 14.26
CA ILE A 127 -11.31 6.57 14.19
C ILE A 127 -11.52 7.57 15.31
N LEU A 128 -11.99 8.77 14.96
CA LEU A 128 -12.49 9.77 15.88
C LEU A 128 -14.02 9.78 15.85
N PRO A 129 -14.72 10.51 16.75
CA PRO A 129 -16.19 10.54 16.77
C PRO A 129 -16.84 10.95 15.44
N ASN A 130 -16.14 11.71 14.59
CA ASN A 130 -16.58 12.14 13.27
C ASN A 130 -16.26 11.14 12.13
N GLY A 131 -15.64 10.00 12.43
CA GLY A 131 -15.36 8.93 11.47
C GLY A 131 -13.87 8.57 11.36
N VAL A 132 -13.55 7.84 10.29
CA VAL A 132 -12.17 7.39 9.99
C VAL A 132 -11.35 8.60 9.55
N ILE A 133 -10.24 8.86 10.23
CA ILE A 133 -9.40 10.04 9.97
C ILE A 133 -8.16 9.74 9.13
N GLU A 134 -7.83 8.46 8.95
CA GLU A 134 -6.66 8.03 8.17
C GLU A 134 -7.02 6.98 7.11
N THR A 135 -6.32 7.03 5.98
CA THR A 135 -6.28 6.00 4.94
C THR A 135 -5.23 4.93 5.28
N PRO A 136 -5.24 3.75 4.63
CA PRO A 136 -4.18 2.75 4.84
C PRO A 136 -2.77 3.26 4.58
N LYS A 137 -2.60 4.15 3.58
CA LYS A 137 -1.30 4.75 3.26
C LYS A 137 -0.82 5.70 4.37
N GLU A 138 -1.73 6.51 4.92
CA GLU A 138 -1.44 7.37 6.07
C GLU A 138 -1.15 6.54 7.34
N MET A 139 -1.85 5.43 7.54
CA MET A 139 -1.54 4.46 8.60
C MET A 139 -0.12 3.90 8.45
N PHE A 140 0.27 3.46 7.25
CA PHE A 140 1.64 2.98 7.00
C PHE A 140 2.69 4.06 7.24
N PHE A 141 2.43 5.28 6.79
CA PHE A 141 3.29 6.43 7.08
C PHE A 141 3.44 6.68 8.58
N ARG A 142 2.34 6.69 9.34
CA ARG A 142 2.35 6.82 10.81
C ARG A 142 3.20 5.73 11.46
N VAL A 143 3.07 4.48 11.02
CA VAL A 143 3.84 3.34 11.54
C VAL A 143 5.33 3.49 11.21
N ALA A 144 5.67 3.75 9.94
CA ALA A 144 7.06 3.93 9.49
C ALA A 144 7.75 5.04 10.28
N LYS A 145 7.09 6.20 10.40
CA LYS A 145 7.55 7.33 11.20
C LYS A 145 7.73 6.99 12.68
N ALA A 146 6.80 6.24 13.27
CA ALA A 146 6.91 5.86 14.67
C ALA A 146 8.13 4.95 14.93
N VAL A 147 8.43 4.05 14.00
CA VAL A 147 9.58 3.14 14.09
C VAL A 147 10.89 3.90 13.86
N SER A 148 10.98 4.73 12.81
CA SER A 148 12.19 5.52 12.53
C SER A 148 12.54 6.49 13.67
N ASN A 149 11.54 7.08 14.32
CA ASN A 149 11.76 7.98 15.47
C ASN A 149 12.37 7.29 16.70
N ALA A 150 12.34 5.96 16.80
CA ALA A 150 13.01 5.24 17.89
C ALA A 150 14.54 5.43 17.85
N GLU A 151 15.10 5.68 16.66
CA GLU A 151 16.53 5.90 16.44
C GLU A 151 17.05 7.19 17.10
N LYS A 152 16.16 8.13 17.46
CA LYS A 152 16.52 9.30 18.29
C LYS A 152 17.19 8.90 19.59
N LYS A 153 16.77 7.77 20.18
CA LYS A 153 17.35 7.25 21.43
C LYS A 153 18.82 6.85 21.27
N TYR A 154 19.25 6.57 20.04
CA TYR A 154 20.62 6.19 19.69
C TYR A 154 21.42 7.34 19.04
N ASN A 155 20.96 8.59 19.22
CA ASN A 155 21.62 9.80 18.70
C ASN A 155 21.85 9.78 17.18
N LYS A 156 20.94 9.16 16.42
CA LYS A 156 21.00 9.16 14.95
C LYS A 156 20.54 10.50 14.37
N THR A 157 21.03 10.81 13.18
CA THR A 157 20.74 12.08 12.52
C THR A 157 19.32 12.10 11.93
N PRO A 158 18.70 13.29 11.78
CA PRO A 158 17.43 13.44 11.09
C PRO A 158 17.41 12.84 9.68
N GLU A 159 18.51 12.96 8.95
CA GLU A 159 18.65 12.43 7.59
C GLU A 159 18.56 10.91 7.58
N TYR A 160 19.29 10.24 8.49
CA TYR A 160 19.22 8.78 8.63
C TYR A 160 17.81 8.29 9.00
N MET A 161 17.11 9.02 9.87
CA MET A 161 15.73 8.68 10.24
C MET A 161 14.76 8.86 9.08
N ALA A 162 14.98 9.85 8.22
CA ALA A 162 14.17 10.07 7.02
C ALA A 162 14.37 8.95 6.00
N GLU A 163 15.62 8.55 5.74
CA GLU A 163 15.95 7.40 4.88
C GLU A 163 15.26 6.12 5.40
N LEU A 164 15.38 5.85 6.70
CA LEU A 164 14.77 4.68 7.32
C LEU A 164 13.23 4.71 7.30
N GLU A 165 12.64 5.90 7.44
CA GLU A 165 11.18 6.09 7.31
C GLU A 165 10.70 5.76 5.89
N GLU A 166 11.43 6.18 4.87
CA GLU A 166 11.13 5.86 3.47
C GLU A 166 11.23 4.36 3.20
N ASP A 167 12.31 3.71 3.68
CA ASP A 167 12.51 2.26 3.55
C ASP A 167 11.35 1.47 4.19
N PHE A 168 10.97 1.81 5.43
CA PHE A 168 9.84 1.15 6.09
C PHE A 168 8.52 1.42 5.38
N LEU A 169 8.30 2.64 4.90
CA LEU A 169 7.08 2.98 4.17
C LEU A 169 6.98 2.18 2.86
N GLU A 170 8.10 1.99 2.15
CA GLU A 170 8.13 1.18 0.93
C GLU A 170 7.73 -0.27 1.21
N ILE A 171 8.36 -0.92 2.19
CA ILE A 171 8.10 -2.33 2.53
C ILE A 171 6.64 -2.52 3.02
N LEU A 172 6.13 -1.59 3.85
CA LEU A 172 4.74 -1.63 4.33
C LEU A 172 3.74 -1.41 3.19
N SER A 173 3.99 -0.42 2.33
CA SER A 173 3.11 -0.08 1.20
C SER A 173 3.16 -1.13 0.10
N SER A 174 4.29 -1.83 -0.05
CA SER A 174 4.44 -2.91 -1.01
C SER A 174 3.74 -4.19 -0.55
N LEU A 175 3.44 -4.30 0.75
CA LEU A 175 2.94 -5.47 1.48
C LEU A 175 3.95 -6.64 1.54
N GLU A 176 5.24 -6.35 1.38
CA GLU A 176 6.32 -7.34 1.58
C GLU A 176 6.47 -7.72 3.06
N PHE A 177 6.14 -6.79 3.95
CA PHE A 177 6.03 -7.04 5.39
C PHE A 177 4.76 -6.42 5.94
N VAL A 178 4.04 -7.19 6.77
CA VAL A 178 2.87 -6.71 7.50
C VAL A 178 3.12 -6.96 8.99
N PRO A 179 3.33 -5.90 9.79
CA PRO A 179 3.56 -6.06 11.22
C PRO A 179 2.27 -6.50 11.93
N SER A 180 2.39 -6.89 13.20
CA SER A 180 1.23 -7.28 14.00
C SER A 180 0.16 -6.18 14.02
N GLY A 181 -1.12 -6.59 14.12
CA GLY A 181 -2.24 -5.66 14.12
C GLY A 181 -2.15 -4.58 15.22
N ARG A 182 -1.49 -4.85 16.35
CA ARG A 182 -1.24 -3.84 17.39
C ARG A 182 -0.28 -2.76 16.95
N ILE A 183 0.77 -3.12 16.21
CA ILE A 183 1.71 -2.13 15.67
C ILE A 183 0.95 -1.21 14.71
N LEU A 184 0.15 -1.78 13.80
CA LEU A 184 -0.68 -0.99 12.88
C LEU A 184 -1.65 -0.05 13.63
N ALA A 185 -2.33 -0.57 14.66
CA ALA A 185 -3.32 0.20 15.43
C ALA A 185 -2.72 1.24 16.39
N ASN A 186 -1.54 0.99 16.97
CA ASN A 186 -1.05 1.76 18.12
C ASN A 186 0.24 2.54 17.86
N ALA A 187 1.07 2.19 16.88
CA ALA A 187 2.33 2.88 16.63
C ALA A 187 2.10 4.37 16.30
N GLY A 188 2.81 5.27 16.96
CA GLY A 188 2.63 6.71 16.77
C GLY A 188 1.32 7.28 17.35
N THR A 189 0.62 6.52 18.19
CA THR A 189 -0.61 6.98 18.91
C THR A 189 -0.35 7.11 20.41
N GLN A 190 -1.28 7.73 21.15
CA GLN A 190 -1.20 7.85 22.61
C GLN A 190 -1.30 6.49 23.34
N LYS A 191 -1.83 5.44 22.71
CA LYS A 191 -2.00 4.12 23.35
C LYS A 191 -0.68 3.40 23.60
N GLY A 192 0.36 3.65 22.79
CA GLY A 192 1.76 3.27 23.01
C GLY A 192 2.12 1.78 23.08
N MET A 193 1.17 0.87 23.32
CA MET A 193 1.44 -0.56 23.50
C MET A 193 1.60 -1.27 22.15
N LEU A 194 2.84 -1.63 21.79
CA LEU A 194 3.16 -2.30 20.52
C LEU A 194 3.24 -3.82 20.64
N TYR A 195 3.61 -4.32 21.82
CA TYR A 195 3.78 -5.75 22.07
C TYR A 195 2.43 -6.45 22.22
N SER A 196 2.33 -7.67 21.67
CA SER A 196 1.10 -8.45 21.68
C SER A 196 1.07 -9.58 22.69
N SER A 197 2.22 -10.11 23.05
CA SER A 197 2.36 -11.33 23.84
C SER A 197 3.39 -11.11 24.95
N PHE A 198 3.04 -11.53 26.16
CA PHE A 198 3.86 -11.40 27.36
C PHE A 198 4.00 -12.75 28.03
N VAL A 199 5.18 -13.03 28.57
CA VAL A 199 5.41 -14.19 29.44
C VAL A 199 5.61 -13.65 30.85
N ILE A 200 4.75 -14.08 31.77
CA ILE A 200 4.72 -13.59 33.15
C ILE A 200 5.27 -14.69 34.06
N PRO A 201 6.44 -14.50 34.69
CA PRO A 201 7.00 -15.50 35.58
C PRO A 201 6.13 -15.66 36.83
N ILE A 202 6.04 -16.88 37.35
CA ILE A 202 5.38 -17.20 38.61
C ILE A 202 6.44 -17.65 39.61
N GLU A 203 6.65 -16.87 40.65
CA GLU A 203 7.48 -17.28 41.79
C GLU A 203 6.68 -18.21 42.71
N ASP A 204 7.36 -19.20 43.29
CA ASP A 204 6.76 -20.16 44.25
C ASP A 204 6.55 -19.52 45.64
N SER A 205 5.66 -18.54 45.69
CA SER A 205 5.21 -17.90 46.91
C SER A 205 3.82 -17.30 46.73
N MET A 206 3.04 -17.17 47.80
CA MET A 206 1.73 -16.51 47.74
C MET A 206 1.82 -15.09 47.16
N LYS A 207 2.84 -14.33 47.55
CA LYS A 207 3.09 -12.98 47.03
C LYS A 207 3.39 -13.01 45.53
N GLY A 208 4.20 -13.97 45.08
CA GLY A 208 4.54 -14.20 43.67
C GLY A 208 3.31 -14.53 42.82
N ILE A 209 2.45 -15.43 43.30
CA ILE A 209 1.20 -15.81 42.63
C ILE A 209 0.28 -14.59 42.47
N PHE A 210 0.03 -13.83 43.54
CA PHE A 210 -0.81 -12.63 43.46
C PHE A 210 -0.18 -11.53 42.60
N ARG A 211 1.16 -11.42 42.57
CA ARG A 211 1.85 -10.49 41.68
C ARG A 211 1.65 -10.86 40.21
N ALA A 212 1.82 -12.13 39.85
CA ALA A 212 1.60 -12.62 38.49
C ALA A 212 0.15 -12.39 38.02
N LEU A 213 -0.83 -12.58 38.92
CA LEU A 213 -2.24 -12.25 38.65
C LEU A 213 -2.46 -10.75 38.41
N TYR A 214 -1.82 -9.89 39.21
CA TYR A 214 -1.88 -8.44 39.04
C TYR A 214 -1.28 -8.00 37.69
N ASP A 215 -0.08 -8.51 37.36
CA ASP A 215 0.60 -8.18 36.10
C ASP A 215 -0.20 -8.68 34.89
N LYS A 216 -0.81 -9.87 34.99
CA LYS A 216 -1.75 -10.36 33.96
C LYS A 216 -2.92 -9.42 33.74
N ALA A 217 -3.55 -8.95 34.83
CA ALA A 217 -4.69 -8.04 34.74
C ALA A 217 -4.30 -6.72 34.06
N LEU A 218 -3.11 -6.17 34.36
CA LEU A 218 -2.60 -4.98 33.68
C LEU A 218 -2.37 -5.20 32.18
N VAL A 219 -1.76 -6.33 31.81
CA VAL A 219 -1.51 -6.67 30.40
C VAL A 219 -2.85 -6.83 29.65
N GLN A 220 -3.81 -7.55 30.23
CA GLN A 220 -5.13 -7.76 29.62
C GLN A 220 -5.94 -6.46 29.52
N ARG A 221 -5.81 -5.53 30.47
CA ARG A 221 -6.43 -4.19 30.39
C ARG A 221 -5.93 -3.41 29.18
N LEU A 222 -4.65 -3.58 28.83
CA LEU A 222 -4.04 -3.01 27.61
C LEU A 222 -4.30 -3.88 26.36
N GLY A 223 -5.07 -4.95 26.52
CA GLY A 223 -5.48 -5.90 25.49
C GLY A 223 -4.45 -6.97 25.16
N GLY A 224 -3.30 -7.04 25.84
CA GLY A 224 -2.22 -7.98 25.56
C GLY A 224 -2.55 -9.43 25.93
N GLY A 225 -1.92 -10.38 25.24
CA GLY A 225 -1.97 -11.81 25.59
C GLY A 225 -0.91 -12.16 26.64
N THR A 226 -1.22 -13.12 27.50
CA THR A 226 -0.33 -13.57 28.58
C THR A 226 -0.11 -15.08 28.52
N GLY A 227 1.14 -15.50 28.57
CA GLY A 227 1.59 -16.84 28.94
C GLY A 227 2.25 -16.82 30.32
N PHE A 228 2.37 -17.99 30.95
CA PHE A 228 3.01 -18.19 32.24
C PHE A 228 4.12 -19.22 32.10
#